data_AF-A0A6G2VJE0-F1
#
_entry.id   AF-A0A6G2VJE0-F1
#
_cell.length_a   1.000
_cell.length_b   1.000
_cell.length_c   1.000
_cell.angle_alpha   90.00
_cell.angle_beta   90.00
_cell.angle_gamma   90.00
#
_symmetry.space_group_name_H-M   'P 1'
#
loop_
_entity.id
_entity.type
_entity.pdbx_description
1 polymer ?
#
loop_
_entity_poly.entity_id
_entity_poly.type
_entity_poly.pdbx_seq_one_letter_code
_entity_poly.pdbx_strand_id
1 'polypeptide(L)'
;MAPAIMLAADAPKLSSANTGFMLICSALVMLMTPGLAFFYGGMVRVKSTLNMLMMSFISLGIVTVLWVLYGFSLAFGTGNGLLGWNADWIGLSNIGLTELWDGYTIPVYVFMVFQLMFAIITPALISGALADRVKFSAWALFVALWVTIVYVPVAHWVWGADGWAYKLGVIDFAGGTAVHINAGAAALGVILVIGKRVGFKRDPMRPHSLPLVMLGAGLLWFGWFGFNA
;
A
#
# COMPACT_ATOMS: atom_id res chain seq x y z
N MET A 1 7.65 -19.57 -48.14
CA MET A 1 7.31 -19.32 -46.73
C MET A 1 6.40 -18.10 -46.70
N ALA A 2 5.11 -18.29 -46.45
CA ALA A 2 4.17 -17.18 -46.31
C ALA A 2 4.51 -16.40 -45.03
N PRO A 3 4.49 -15.05 -45.05
CA PRO A 3 4.71 -14.25 -43.86
C PRO A 3 3.55 -14.52 -42.88
N ALA A 4 3.90 -14.83 -41.63
CA ALA A 4 2.92 -14.99 -40.57
C ALA A 4 2.17 -13.68 -40.39
N ILE A 5 0.88 -13.70 -40.70
CA ILE A 5 -0.07 -12.65 -40.32
C ILE A 5 -0.06 -12.61 -38.79
N MET A 6 0.60 -11.59 -38.22
CA MET A 6 0.35 -11.25 -36.83
C MET A 6 -1.07 -10.69 -36.76
N LEU A 7 -1.99 -11.51 -36.25
CA LEU A 7 -3.32 -11.05 -35.84
C LEU A 7 -3.11 -9.98 -34.76
N ALA A 8 -3.55 -8.75 -35.04
CA ALA A 8 -3.71 -7.75 -34.00
C ALA A 8 -4.54 -8.38 -32.87
N ALA A 9 -4.00 -8.41 -31.65
CA ALA A 9 -4.77 -8.86 -30.51
C ALA A 9 -6.07 -8.05 -30.45
N ASP A 10 -7.21 -8.73 -30.30
CA ASP A 10 -8.50 -8.07 -30.12
C ASP A 10 -8.39 -7.03 -28.99
N ALA A 11 -9.01 -5.86 -29.19
CA ALA A 11 -9.02 -4.80 -28.18
C ALA A 11 -9.51 -5.36 -26.83
N PRO A 12 -8.87 -5.00 -25.69
CA PRO A 12 -9.29 -5.46 -24.38
C PRO A 12 -10.77 -5.17 -24.15
N LYS A 13 -11.53 -6.20 -23.77
CA LYS A 13 -12.95 -6.10 -23.40
C LYS A 13 -13.09 -6.27 -21.90
N LEU A 14 -14.08 -5.60 -21.32
CA LEU A 14 -14.41 -5.74 -19.90
C LEU A 14 -14.65 -7.22 -19.56
N SER A 15 -13.92 -7.74 -18.57
CA SER A 15 -14.10 -9.09 -18.05
C SER A 15 -14.70 -9.04 -16.66
N SER A 16 -15.92 -9.55 -16.50
CA SER A 16 -16.57 -9.67 -15.19
C SER A 16 -15.82 -10.61 -14.25
N ALA A 17 -15.18 -11.66 -14.78
CA ALA A 17 -14.38 -12.60 -14.00
C ALA A 17 -13.14 -11.92 -13.42
N ASN A 18 -12.38 -11.20 -14.25
CA ASN A 18 -11.17 -10.49 -13.81
C ASN A 18 -11.54 -9.34 -12.86
N THR A 19 -12.63 -8.63 -13.14
CA THR A 19 -13.15 -7.58 -12.27
C THR A 19 -13.53 -8.13 -10.88
N GLY A 20 -14.30 -9.21 -10.83
CA GLY A 20 -14.71 -9.85 -9.58
C GLY A 20 -13.51 -10.37 -8.79
N PHE A 21 -12.56 -11.01 -9.46
CA PHE A 21 -11.33 -11.49 -8.84
C PHE A 21 -10.52 -10.36 -8.21
N MET A 22 -10.32 -9.25 -8.94
CA MET A 22 -9.57 -8.10 -8.43
C MET A 22 -10.26 -7.39 -7.26
N LEU A 23 -11.59 -7.35 -7.22
CA LEU A 23 -12.33 -6.83 -6.07
C LEU A 23 -12.17 -7.73 -4.83
N ILE A 24 -12.21 -9.04 -5.01
CA ILE A 24 -11.92 -10.01 -3.94
C ILE A 24 -10.48 -9.82 -3.44
N CYS A 25 -9.51 -9.72 -4.36
CA CYS A 25 -8.12 -9.47 -4.02
C CYS A 25 -7.96 -8.16 -3.24
N SER A 26 -8.64 -7.08 -3.65
CA SER A 26 -8.65 -5.81 -2.92
C SER A 26 -9.19 -5.97 -1.49
N ALA A 27 -10.29 -6.72 -1.31
CA ALA A 27 -10.83 -6.99 0.03
C ALA A 27 -9.86 -7.81 0.91
N LEU A 28 -9.15 -8.78 0.31
CA LEU A 28 -8.12 -9.57 0.98
C LEU A 28 -6.94 -8.69 1.41
N VAL A 29 -6.47 -7.76 0.56
CA VAL A 29 -5.41 -6.82 0.94
C VAL A 29 -5.87 -5.83 2.01
N MET A 30 -7.12 -5.35 1.94
CA MET A 30 -7.70 -4.50 2.99
C MET A 30 -7.63 -5.19 4.36
N LEU A 31 -7.98 -6.49 4.42
CA LEU A 31 -7.94 -7.30 5.63
C LEU A 31 -6.53 -7.39 6.27
N MET A 32 -5.47 -7.23 5.48
CA MET A 32 -4.10 -7.20 5.99
C MET A 32 -3.88 -6.04 6.96
N THR A 33 -4.59 -4.91 6.82
CA THR A 33 -4.39 -3.74 7.71
C THR A 33 -4.90 -4.01 9.13
N PRO A 34 -6.13 -4.52 9.35
CA PRO A 34 -6.54 -5.07 10.64
C PRO A 34 -5.66 -6.24 11.12
N GLY A 35 -5.25 -7.14 10.22
CA GLY A 35 -4.33 -8.25 10.56
C GLY A 35 -3.03 -7.74 11.16
N LEU A 36 -2.44 -6.71 10.55
CA LEU A 36 -1.25 -6.02 11.02
C LEU A 36 -1.48 -5.32 12.36
N ALA A 37 -2.65 -4.72 12.55
CA ALA A 37 -3.04 -4.10 13.81
C ALA A 37 -3.02 -5.13 14.95
N PHE A 38 -3.58 -6.32 14.75
CA PHE A 38 -3.51 -7.42 15.74
C PHE A 38 -2.08 -7.92 15.93
N PHE A 39 -1.31 -8.07 14.84
CA PHE A 39 0.07 -8.53 14.87
C PHE A 39 0.95 -7.61 15.73
N TYR A 40 0.97 -6.31 15.43
CA TYR A 40 1.72 -5.33 16.21
C TYR A 40 1.11 -5.10 17.60
N GLY A 41 -0.22 -5.09 17.71
CA GLY A 41 -0.94 -5.01 18.97
C GLY A 41 -0.46 -6.08 19.95
N GLY A 42 -0.45 -7.35 19.54
CA GLY A 42 0.00 -8.49 20.36
C GLY A 42 1.46 -8.37 20.83
N MET A 43 2.33 -7.75 20.03
CA MET A 43 3.76 -7.57 20.34
C MET A 43 4.05 -6.40 21.29
N VAL A 44 3.14 -5.44 21.45
CA VAL A 44 3.32 -4.31 22.38
C VAL A 44 2.82 -4.64 23.79
N ARG A 45 3.07 -3.75 24.75
CA ARG A 45 2.54 -3.88 26.12
C ARG A 45 1.02 -3.61 26.12
N VAL A 46 0.28 -4.23 27.05
CA VAL A 46 -1.20 -4.08 27.16
C VAL A 46 -1.66 -2.61 27.15
N LYS A 47 -0.97 -1.75 27.91
CA LYS A 47 -1.28 -0.31 28.01
C LYS A 47 -1.20 0.45 26.67
N SER A 48 -0.53 -0.15 25.69
CA SER A 48 -0.14 0.45 24.42
C SER A 48 -0.90 -0.15 23.24
N THR A 49 -1.61 -1.25 23.46
CA THR A 49 -2.32 -2.00 22.42
C THR A 49 -3.32 -1.13 21.68
N LEU A 50 -4.13 -0.33 22.40
CA LEU A 50 -5.11 0.56 21.77
C LEU A 50 -4.44 1.57 20.84
N ASN A 51 -3.38 2.23 21.29
CA ASN A 51 -2.65 3.19 20.46
C ASN A 51 -2.06 2.51 19.22
N MET A 52 -1.51 1.31 19.37
CA MET A 52 -0.97 0.54 18.23
C MET A 52 -2.05 0.18 17.21
N LEU A 53 -3.22 -0.30 17.67
CA LEU A 53 -4.35 -0.59 16.79
C LEU A 53 -4.78 0.66 16.01
N MET A 54 -4.94 1.79 16.71
CA MET A 54 -5.33 3.06 16.11
C MET A 54 -4.31 3.55 15.08
N MET A 55 -3.00 3.36 15.33
CA MET A 55 -1.94 3.76 14.38
C MET A 55 -2.01 2.97 13.06
N SER A 56 -2.44 1.71 13.07
CA SER A 56 -2.67 0.95 11.83
C SER A 56 -3.99 1.36 11.15
N PHE A 57 -5.08 1.46 11.91
CA PHE A 57 -6.41 1.78 11.35
C PHE A 57 -6.53 3.20 10.78
N ILE A 58 -5.83 4.18 11.36
CA ILE A 58 -5.89 5.56 10.86
C ILE A 58 -5.38 5.68 9.42
N SER A 59 -4.48 4.77 9.00
CA SER A 59 -3.98 4.70 7.62
C SER A 59 -5.10 4.39 6.63
N LEU A 60 -6.11 3.58 7.00
CA LEU A 60 -7.28 3.33 6.14
C LEU A 60 -8.00 4.63 5.79
N GLY A 61 -8.23 5.50 6.78
CA GLY A 61 -8.95 6.75 6.58
C GLY A 61 -8.12 7.79 5.82
N ILE A 62 -6.93 8.12 6.34
CA ILE A 62 -6.08 9.18 5.77
C ILE A 62 -5.68 8.82 4.34
N VAL A 63 -5.16 7.61 4.12
CA VAL A 63 -4.64 7.24 2.81
C VAL A 63 -5.75 7.14 1.77
N THR A 64 -6.93 6.62 2.13
CA THR A 64 -8.08 6.60 1.22
C THR A 64 -8.45 8.00 0.74
N VAL A 65 -8.53 8.97 1.65
CA VAL A 65 -8.84 10.36 1.28
C VAL A 65 -7.77 10.94 0.36
N LEU A 66 -6.48 10.81 0.72
CA LEU A 66 -5.40 11.35 -0.11
C LEU A 66 -5.32 10.67 -1.48
N TRP A 67 -5.52 9.36 -1.53
CA TRP A 67 -5.47 8.57 -2.76
C TRP A 67 -6.56 8.97 -3.75
N VAL A 68 -7.79 9.11 -3.27
CA VAL A 68 -8.95 9.55 -4.03
C VAL A 68 -8.79 10.99 -4.51
N LEU A 69 -8.29 11.89 -3.65
CA LEU A 69 -8.11 13.29 -4.01
C LEU A 69 -7.03 13.47 -5.08
N TYR A 70 -5.86 12.85 -4.92
CA TYR A 70 -4.75 13.06 -5.86
C TYR A 70 -3.72 11.92 -5.92
N GLY A 71 -3.64 11.03 -4.92
CA GLY A 71 -2.58 10.03 -4.83
C GLY A 71 -2.55 9.07 -6.02
N PHE A 72 -3.72 8.63 -6.49
CA PHE A 72 -3.82 7.80 -7.69
C PHE A 72 -3.32 8.52 -8.95
N SER A 73 -3.72 9.79 -9.12
CA SER A 73 -3.28 10.65 -10.23
C SER A 73 -1.76 10.84 -10.25
N LEU A 74 -1.15 11.06 -9.09
CA LEU A 74 0.30 11.23 -8.98
C LEU A 74 1.09 9.93 -9.17
N ALA A 75 0.54 8.79 -8.74
CA ALA A 75 1.21 7.50 -8.83
C ALA A 75 1.13 6.92 -10.25
N PHE A 76 -0.02 7.02 -10.91
CA PHE A 76 -0.31 6.29 -12.15
C PHE A 76 -0.60 7.19 -13.36
N GLY A 77 -0.66 8.51 -13.18
CA GLY A 77 -0.70 9.44 -14.30
C GLY A 77 0.62 9.46 -15.08
N THR A 78 0.60 10.10 -16.25
CA THR A 78 1.80 10.26 -17.09
C THR A 78 2.65 11.41 -16.56
N GLY A 79 3.97 11.28 -16.59
CA GLY A 79 4.85 12.35 -16.15
C GLY A 79 6.26 12.29 -16.71
N ASN A 80 7.24 12.45 -15.83
CA ASN A 80 8.67 12.52 -16.18
C ASN A 80 9.46 11.30 -15.68
N GLY A 81 8.77 10.23 -15.29
CA GLY A 81 9.34 9.04 -14.66
C GLY A 81 9.67 9.15 -13.17
N LEU A 82 9.72 10.36 -12.58
CA LEU A 82 9.86 10.56 -11.14
C LEU A 82 8.51 10.76 -10.44
N LEU A 83 7.56 11.39 -11.14
CA LEU A 83 6.22 11.63 -10.63
C LEU A 83 5.25 11.67 -11.82
N GLY A 84 4.09 11.04 -11.67
CA GLY A 84 3.01 11.08 -12.63
C GLY A 84 2.07 12.26 -12.36
N TRP A 85 1.22 12.57 -13.33
CA TRP A 85 0.11 13.49 -13.13
C TRP A 85 -1.00 13.24 -14.13
N ASN A 86 -2.24 13.25 -13.64
CA ASN A 86 -3.43 13.32 -14.48
C ASN A 86 -4.53 14.14 -13.81
N ALA A 87 -4.79 15.34 -14.31
CA ALA A 87 -5.78 16.25 -13.74
C ALA A 87 -7.21 15.68 -13.77
N ASP A 88 -7.51 14.80 -14.72
CA ASP A 88 -8.83 14.19 -14.92
C ASP A 88 -9.18 13.17 -13.83
N TRP A 89 -8.19 12.60 -13.16
CA TRP A 89 -8.39 11.59 -12.12
C TRP A 89 -8.51 12.19 -10.71
N ILE A 90 -8.32 13.50 -10.56
CA ILE A 90 -8.45 14.19 -9.26
C ILE A 90 -9.88 14.04 -8.75
N GLY A 91 -10.03 13.55 -7.52
CA GLY A 91 -11.34 13.35 -6.90
C GLY A 91 -12.25 12.40 -7.68
N LEU A 92 -11.69 11.53 -8.54
CA LEU A 92 -12.42 10.62 -9.42
C LEU A 92 -13.30 11.31 -10.48
N SER A 93 -12.97 12.57 -10.84
CA SER A 93 -13.92 13.45 -11.52
C SER A 93 -14.18 13.14 -12.99
N ASN A 94 -13.29 12.45 -13.71
CA ASN A 94 -13.44 12.14 -15.13
C ASN A 94 -13.01 10.71 -15.47
N ILE A 95 -13.43 9.73 -14.68
CA ILE A 95 -13.20 8.30 -14.97
C ILE A 95 -14.53 7.66 -15.37
N GLY A 96 -14.60 7.07 -16.57
CA GLY A 96 -15.79 6.34 -17.01
C GLY A 96 -16.05 5.10 -16.15
N LEU A 97 -17.31 4.80 -15.83
CA LEU A 97 -17.67 3.64 -14.98
C LEU A 97 -17.14 2.29 -15.51
N THR A 98 -17.05 2.16 -16.83
CA THR A 98 -16.55 0.97 -17.52
C THR A 98 -15.27 1.26 -18.31
N GLU A 99 -14.64 2.41 -18.05
CA GLU A 99 -13.34 2.73 -18.66
C GLU A 99 -12.31 1.72 -18.17
N LEU A 100 -11.61 1.08 -19.11
CA LEU A 100 -10.65 0.02 -18.81
C LEU A 100 -9.27 0.63 -18.53
N TRP A 101 -8.55 0.02 -17.59
CA TRP A 101 -7.14 0.30 -17.40
C TRP A 101 -6.34 -0.16 -18.63
N ASP A 102 -5.41 0.68 -19.12
CA ASP A 102 -4.74 0.44 -20.41
C ASP A 102 -3.97 -0.88 -20.44
N GLY A 103 -4.27 -1.72 -21.44
CA GLY A 103 -3.73 -3.07 -21.57
C GLY A 103 -4.41 -4.15 -20.71
N TYR A 104 -5.45 -3.81 -19.94
CA TYR A 104 -6.16 -4.75 -19.06
C TYR A 104 -7.65 -4.83 -19.37
N THR A 105 -8.29 -5.86 -18.80
CA THR A 105 -9.73 -6.13 -18.96
C THR A 105 -10.56 -5.70 -17.74
N ILE A 106 -9.99 -4.86 -16.87
CA ILE A 106 -10.62 -4.40 -15.62
C ILE A 106 -10.85 -2.89 -15.66
N PRO A 107 -11.90 -2.37 -15.01
CA PRO A 107 -12.13 -0.93 -14.91
C PRO A 107 -11.00 -0.21 -14.17
N VAL A 108 -10.76 1.05 -14.54
CA VAL A 108 -9.80 1.95 -13.85
C VAL A 108 -10.12 2.02 -12.35
N TYR A 109 -11.39 2.08 -11.96
CA TYR A 109 -11.82 2.06 -10.56
C TYR A 109 -11.35 0.83 -9.79
N VAL A 110 -11.38 -0.34 -10.42
CA VAL A 110 -10.98 -1.60 -9.79
C VAL A 110 -9.48 -1.64 -9.59
N PHE A 111 -8.72 -1.21 -10.61
CA PHE A 111 -7.27 -1.05 -10.50
C PHE A 111 -6.90 -0.04 -9.39
N MET A 112 -7.57 1.11 -9.34
CA MET A 112 -7.34 2.12 -8.32
C MET A 112 -7.62 1.62 -6.90
N VAL A 113 -8.74 0.91 -6.69
CA VAL A 113 -9.09 0.34 -5.39
C VAL A 113 -8.08 -0.73 -4.97
N PHE A 114 -7.61 -1.55 -5.90
CA PHE A 114 -6.58 -2.53 -5.61
C PHE A 114 -5.29 -1.84 -5.15
N GLN A 115 -4.80 -0.86 -5.90
CA GLN A 115 -3.59 -0.09 -5.59
C GLN A 115 -3.70 0.72 -4.29
N LEU A 116 -4.90 1.22 -3.98
CA LEU A 116 -5.18 1.89 -2.71
C LEU A 116 -4.84 0.99 -1.51
N MET A 117 -5.11 -0.32 -1.61
CA MET A 117 -4.85 -1.22 -0.48
C MET A 117 -3.35 -1.36 -0.18
N PHE A 118 -2.50 -1.32 -1.21
CA PHE A 118 -1.05 -1.26 -1.08
C PHE A 118 -0.61 0.06 -0.45
N ALA A 119 -1.23 1.18 -0.88
CA ALA A 119 -0.97 2.50 -0.32
C ALA A 119 -1.32 2.56 1.18
N ILE A 120 -2.39 1.89 1.60
CA ILE A 120 -2.84 1.84 3.00
C ILE A 120 -1.89 0.99 3.87
N ILE A 121 -1.56 -0.23 3.42
CA ILE A 121 -0.78 -1.16 4.25
C ILE A 121 0.66 -0.69 4.42
N THR A 122 1.23 0.02 3.45
CA THR A 122 2.64 0.45 3.47
C THR A 122 3.00 1.34 4.67
N PRO A 123 2.35 2.49 4.92
CA PRO A 123 2.62 3.27 6.12
C PRO A 123 2.21 2.53 7.39
N ALA A 124 1.18 1.66 7.35
CA ALA A 124 0.82 0.85 8.51
C ALA A 124 1.95 -0.11 8.93
N LEU A 125 2.76 -0.62 8.00
CA LEU A 125 3.95 -1.43 8.32
C LEU A 125 4.99 -0.66 9.14
N ILE A 126 5.10 0.65 8.94
CA ILE A 126 6.03 1.53 9.68
C ILE A 126 5.58 1.67 11.15
N SER A 127 4.28 1.58 11.45
CA SER A 127 3.73 1.84 12.79
C SER A 127 4.32 0.94 13.87
N GLY A 128 4.63 -0.32 13.54
CA GLY A 128 5.22 -1.29 14.46
C GLY A 128 6.57 -0.86 15.01
N ALA A 129 7.35 -0.14 14.21
CA ALA A 129 8.59 0.48 14.66
C ALA A 129 8.31 1.59 15.69
N LEU A 130 7.18 2.27 15.66
CA LEU A 130 6.95 3.49 16.43
C LEU A 130 6.12 3.29 17.70
N ALA A 131 5.83 2.03 18.06
CA ALA A 131 5.06 1.73 19.25
C ALA A 131 5.64 2.38 20.51
N ASP A 132 4.79 3.08 21.26
CA ASP A 132 5.13 3.80 22.49
C ASP A 132 6.14 4.96 22.34
N ARG A 133 6.36 5.44 21.12
CA ARG A 133 7.38 6.46 20.84
C ARG A 133 6.87 7.76 20.27
N VAL A 134 5.63 7.81 19.78
CA VAL A 134 5.06 8.97 19.09
C VAL A 134 3.66 9.31 19.58
N LYS A 135 3.32 10.60 19.50
CA LYS A 135 1.94 11.06 19.66
C LYS A 135 1.12 10.64 18.45
N PHE A 136 -0.14 10.24 18.67
CA PHE A 136 -1.04 9.83 17.59
C PHE A 136 -1.24 10.92 16.52
N SER A 137 -1.35 12.19 16.92
CA SER A 137 -1.47 13.31 15.97
C SER A 137 -0.22 13.49 15.10
N ALA A 138 0.97 13.32 15.67
CA ALA A 138 2.22 13.37 14.92
C ALA A 138 2.33 12.19 13.94
N TRP A 139 1.84 11.00 14.34
CA TRP A 139 1.74 9.84 13.46
C TRP A 139 0.78 10.08 12.29
N ALA A 140 -0.42 10.60 12.56
CA ALA A 140 -1.40 10.91 11.51
C ALA A 140 -0.83 11.89 10.47
N LEU A 141 -0.16 12.95 10.93
CA LEU A 141 0.53 13.90 10.05
C LEU A 141 1.67 13.23 9.28
N PHE A 142 2.48 12.39 9.94
CA PHE A 142 3.54 11.64 9.29
C PHE A 142 3.00 10.75 8.16
N VAL A 143 1.92 9.99 8.39
CA VAL A 143 1.29 9.15 7.36
C VAL A 143 0.87 9.99 6.16
N ALA A 144 0.20 11.11 6.41
CA ALA A 144 -0.26 12.00 5.34
C ALA A 144 0.90 12.53 4.48
N LEU A 145 1.96 13.01 5.12
CA LEU A 145 3.13 13.53 4.41
C LEU A 145 3.94 12.43 3.73
N TRP A 146 4.14 11.31 4.41
CA TRP A 146 4.96 10.20 3.92
C TRP A 146 4.32 9.53 2.71
N VAL A 147 3.00 9.33 2.72
CA VAL A 147 2.32 8.77 1.55
C VAL A 147 2.46 9.69 0.34
N THR A 148 2.27 10.99 0.51
CA THR A 148 2.36 11.95 -0.60
C THR A 148 3.78 12.13 -1.13
N ILE A 149 4.77 12.22 -0.24
CA ILE A 149 6.14 12.59 -0.62
C ILE A 149 7.03 11.37 -0.88
N VAL A 150 6.68 10.20 -0.34
CA VAL A 150 7.52 8.99 -0.44
C VAL A 150 6.78 7.87 -1.16
N TYR A 151 5.62 7.43 -0.66
CA TYR A 151 4.92 6.28 -1.26
C TYR A 151 4.53 6.53 -2.70
N VAL A 152 3.87 7.65 -2.97
CA VAL A 152 3.34 8.00 -4.29
C VAL A 152 4.46 8.10 -5.35
N PRO A 153 5.57 8.82 -5.12
CA PRO A 153 6.70 8.80 -6.05
C PRO A 153 7.28 7.41 -6.25
N VAL A 154 7.52 6.64 -5.17
CA VAL A 154 8.09 5.29 -5.29
C VAL A 154 7.16 4.36 -6.08
N ALA A 155 5.85 4.44 -5.86
CA ALA A 155 4.86 3.69 -6.63
C ALA A 155 4.92 4.09 -8.13
N HIS A 156 5.05 5.38 -8.44
CA HIS A 156 5.22 5.83 -9.81
C HIS A 156 6.51 5.31 -10.45
N TRP A 157 7.63 5.31 -9.70
CA TRP A 157 8.93 4.86 -10.21
C TRP A 157 8.87 3.42 -10.71
N VAL A 158 8.16 2.56 -9.97
CA VAL A 158 8.19 1.11 -10.13
C VAL A 158 7.00 0.59 -10.95
N TRP A 159 5.82 1.17 -10.78
CA TRP A 159 4.58 0.72 -11.41
C TRP A 159 3.94 1.72 -12.37
N GLY A 160 4.39 2.97 -12.40
CA GLY A 160 3.98 3.94 -13.42
C GLY A 160 4.54 3.54 -14.78
N ALA A 161 3.74 3.63 -15.84
CA ALA A 161 4.12 3.21 -17.18
C ALA A 161 5.38 3.93 -17.71
N ASP A 162 5.60 5.18 -17.29
CA ASP A 162 6.76 5.99 -17.63
C ASP A 162 7.80 6.10 -16.51
N GLY A 163 7.58 5.40 -15.38
CA GLY A 163 8.43 5.36 -14.20
C GLY A 163 9.88 4.99 -14.52
N TRP A 164 10.85 5.64 -13.85
CA TRP A 164 12.26 5.43 -14.18
C TRP A 164 12.72 3.99 -13.88
N ALA A 165 12.27 3.39 -12.77
CA ALA A 165 12.66 2.03 -12.40
C ALA A 165 11.97 1.00 -13.31
N TYR A 166 10.70 1.25 -13.66
CA TYR A 166 9.97 0.49 -14.68
C TYR A 166 10.73 0.49 -16.02
N LYS A 167 11.17 1.66 -16.51
CA LYS A 167 11.94 1.79 -17.75
C LYS A 167 13.32 1.13 -17.72
N LEU A 168 13.93 0.99 -16.55
CA LEU A 168 15.17 0.22 -16.38
C LEU A 168 14.95 -1.29 -16.34
N GLY A 169 13.70 -1.76 -16.36
CA GLY A 169 13.36 -3.18 -16.31
C GLY A 169 13.38 -3.77 -14.90
N VAL A 170 13.20 -2.96 -13.86
CA VAL A 170 13.03 -3.47 -12.49
C VAL A 170 11.75 -4.30 -12.41
N ILE A 171 11.90 -5.56 -12.00
CA ILE A 171 10.78 -6.49 -11.85
C ILE A 171 10.32 -6.44 -10.40
N ASP A 172 9.20 -5.78 -10.16
CA ASP A 172 8.54 -5.75 -8.86
C ASP A 172 7.04 -6.05 -8.99
N PHE A 173 6.72 -7.34 -8.84
CA PHE A 173 5.39 -7.87 -9.11
C PHE A 173 4.32 -7.34 -8.13
N ALA A 174 4.62 -7.34 -6.83
CA ALA A 174 3.67 -7.00 -5.78
C ALA A 174 4.24 -6.02 -4.74
N GLY A 175 5.33 -5.32 -5.03
CA GLY A 175 5.79 -4.22 -4.18
C GLY A 175 6.83 -4.66 -3.16
N GLY A 176 7.74 -5.56 -3.53
CA GLY A 176 8.97 -5.79 -2.79
C GLY A 176 9.73 -4.48 -2.57
N THR A 177 9.80 -3.62 -3.58
CA THR A 177 10.38 -2.28 -3.48
C THR A 177 9.37 -1.26 -2.97
N ALA A 178 8.21 -1.13 -3.63
CA ALA A 178 7.25 -0.05 -3.36
C ALA A 178 6.60 -0.12 -1.97
N VAL A 179 6.42 -1.32 -1.43
CA VAL A 179 5.82 -1.57 -0.11
C VAL A 179 6.89 -1.91 0.92
N HIS A 180 7.59 -3.03 0.74
CA HIS A 180 8.37 -3.65 1.83
C HIS A 180 9.68 -2.95 2.10
N ILE A 181 10.52 -2.76 1.07
CA ILE A 181 11.79 -2.04 1.20
C ILE A 181 11.51 -0.58 1.57
N ASN A 182 10.49 0.04 0.96
CA ASN A 182 10.10 1.41 1.24
C ASN A 182 9.68 1.61 2.71
N ALA A 183 8.76 0.80 3.22
CA ALA A 183 8.34 0.84 4.62
C ALA A 183 9.50 0.49 5.58
N GLY A 184 10.33 -0.49 5.24
CA GLY A 184 11.48 -0.89 6.04
C GLY A 184 12.53 0.23 6.15
N ALA A 185 12.84 0.90 5.04
CA ALA A 185 13.76 2.04 5.02
C ALA A 185 13.19 3.23 5.80
N ALA A 186 11.89 3.52 5.65
CA ALA A 186 11.21 4.56 6.42
C ALA A 186 11.21 4.25 7.92
N ALA A 187 10.92 3.02 8.32
CA ALA A 187 10.98 2.59 9.71
C ALA A 187 12.38 2.77 10.32
N LEU A 188 13.43 2.41 9.57
CA LEU A 188 14.82 2.65 9.98
C LEU A 188 15.08 4.15 10.15
N GLY A 189 14.73 4.97 9.16
CA GLY A 189 14.92 6.43 9.19
C GLY A 189 14.25 7.07 10.40
N VAL A 190 12.99 6.72 10.66
CA VAL A 190 12.25 7.30 11.80
C VAL A 190 12.83 6.83 13.14
N ILE A 191 13.27 5.57 13.26
CA ILE A 191 13.92 5.08 14.49
C ILE A 191 15.23 5.84 14.77
N LEU A 192 16.01 6.17 13.75
CA LEU A 192 17.26 6.93 13.92
C LEU A 192 17.00 8.36 14.43
N VAL A 193 15.90 8.99 14.03
CA VAL A 193 15.52 10.34 14.48
C VAL A 193 14.92 10.33 15.89
N ILE A 194 14.01 9.40 16.18
CA ILE A 194 13.32 9.37 17.49
C ILE A 194 14.20 8.79 18.59
N GLY A 195 15.13 7.89 18.25
CA GLY A 195 16.03 7.26 19.19
C GLY A 195 15.45 6.04 19.92
N LYS A 196 16.13 5.64 20.99
CA LYS A 196 15.92 4.37 21.70
C LYS A 196 14.67 4.40 22.58
N ARG A 197 13.94 3.29 22.65
CA ARG A 197 12.80 3.12 23.57
C ARG A 197 13.28 3.17 25.03
N VAL A 198 12.47 3.76 25.90
CA VAL A 198 12.67 3.69 27.36
C VAL A 198 12.73 2.22 27.80
N GLY A 199 13.78 1.86 28.54
CA GLY A 199 14.00 0.49 29.01
C GLY A 199 14.62 -0.46 27.97
N PHE A 200 15.04 0.02 26.79
CA PHE A 200 15.73 -0.81 25.80
C PHE A 200 17.00 -1.44 26.41
N LYS A 201 17.17 -2.76 26.24
CA LYS A 201 18.19 -3.61 26.87
C LYS A 201 18.17 -3.69 28.41
N ARG A 202 17.22 -3.02 29.08
CA ARG A 202 17.08 -3.03 30.55
C ARG A 202 15.86 -3.83 30.99
N ASP A 203 14.73 -3.67 30.29
CA ASP A 203 13.47 -4.36 30.60
C ASP A 203 13.19 -5.49 29.60
N PRO A 204 12.68 -6.65 30.05
CA PRO A 204 12.10 -7.64 29.15
C PRO A 204 10.91 -7.05 28.39
N MET A 205 11.00 -6.98 27.06
CA MET A 205 9.92 -6.50 26.19
C MET A 205 9.16 -7.68 25.58
N ARG A 206 8.55 -8.51 26.43
CA ARG A 206 7.76 -9.66 25.95
C ARG A 206 6.44 -9.19 25.32
N PRO A 207 5.96 -9.86 24.25
CA PRO A 207 4.61 -9.66 23.72
C PRO A 207 3.58 -9.82 24.82
N HIS A 208 2.53 -8.99 24.83
CA HIS A 208 1.46 -9.16 25.81
C HIS A 208 0.49 -10.29 25.45
N SER A 209 0.41 -10.67 24.17
CA SER A 209 -0.47 -11.75 23.70
C SER A 209 0.06 -12.42 22.44
N LEU A 210 0.72 -13.57 22.58
CA LEU A 210 1.13 -14.41 21.45
C LEU A 210 -0.07 -14.91 20.59
N PRO A 211 -1.24 -15.24 21.16
CA PRO A 211 -2.41 -15.59 20.35
C PRO A 211 -2.84 -14.46 19.39
N LEU A 212 -2.78 -13.20 19.82
CA LEU A 212 -3.08 -12.06 18.94
C LEU A 212 -2.03 -11.89 17.84
N VAL A 213 -0.75 -12.12 18.15
CA VAL A 213 0.32 -12.15 17.13
C VAL A 213 0.04 -13.22 16.09
N MET A 214 -0.32 -14.44 16.51
CA MET A 214 -0.63 -15.55 15.60
C MET A 214 -1.89 -15.29 14.77
N LEU A 215 -2.93 -14.71 15.36
CA LEU A 215 -4.14 -14.29 14.64
C LEU A 215 -3.81 -13.25 13.57
N GLY A 216 -3.05 -12.21 13.94
CA GLY A 216 -2.62 -11.17 13.01
C GLY A 216 -1.77 -11.72 11.87
N ALA A 217 -0.83 -12.62 12.18
CA ALA A 217 -0.01 -13.30 11.17
C ALA A 217 -0.86 -14.17 10.22
N GLY A 218 -1.86 -14.89 10.74
CA GLY A 218 -2.78 -15.68 9.94
C GLY A 218 -3.63 -14.83 8.99
N LEU A 219 -4.14 -13.69 9.47
CA LEU A 219 -4.89 -12.74 8.64
C LEU A 219 -4.01 -12.09 7.57
N LEU A 220 -2.77 -11.72 7.93
CA LEU A 220 -1.78 -11.20 6.99
C LEU A 220 -1.48 -12.22 5.89
N TRP A 221 -1.23 -13.48 6.26
CA TRP A 221 -0.94 -14.54 5.30
C TRP A 221 -2.14 -14.80 4.38
N PHE A 222 -3.35 -14.86 4.93
CA PHE A 222 -4.56 -15.02 4.12
C PHE A 222 -4.78 -13.85 3.16
N GLY A 223 -4.64 -12.61 3.64
CA GLY A 223 -4.74 -11.42 2.80
C GLY A 223 -3.65 -11.35 1.72
N TRP A 224 -2.48 -11.93 2.00
CA TRP A 224 -1.34 -11.97 1.07
C TRP A 224 -1.64 -12.73 -0.23
N PHE A 225 -2.61 -13.65 -0.24
CA PHE A 225 -3.07 -14.25 -1.49
C PHE A 225 -3.64 -13.21 -2.45
N GLY A 226 -4.48 -12.29 -1.97
CA GLY A 226 -4.95 -11.18 -2.80
C GLY A 226 -3.87 -10.17 -3.16
N PHE A 227 -2.81 -10.07 -2.34
CA PHE A 227 -1.68 -9.18 -2.58
C PHE A 227 -0.77 -9.67 -3.72
N ASN A 228 -0.65 -10.99 -3.91
CA ASN A 228 0.31 -11.63 -4.83
C ASN A 228 -0.32 -12.39 -6.01
N ALA A 229 -1.64 -12.59 -6.05
CA ALA A 229 -2.28 -13.44 -7.07
C ALA A 229 -2.67 -12.68 -8.35
#